data_AF-A0A356P5N8-F1
#
_entry.id   AF-A0A356P5N8-F1
#
_cell.length_a   1.000
_cell.length_b   1.000
_cell.length_c   1.000
_cell.angle_alpha   90.00
_cell.angle_beta   90.00
_cell.angle_gamma   90.00
#
_symmetry.space_group_name_H-M   'P 1'
#
loop_
_entity.id
_entity.type
_entity.pdbx_description
1 polymer ?
#
loop_
_entity_poly.entity_id
_entity_poly.type
_entity_poly.pdbx_seq_one_letter_code
_entity_poly.pdbx_strand_id
1 'polypeptide(L)'
;MWRHNKRKFKKNKFKSLSCRATSILKNIRSIGSIIGAARPTKHCTKGDSIITKTAEQKELEFINKKFGCPDGTQTHVHEFLGSTKLAEEGDDRHNHRFAGVTSQKIPQSCGGHKHALLTNTDFFENHHHEIGVITGLAIPVGNGKHVHFVDGNTTLDDGHFHLFQFTTLIESPLT
;
A
#
# COMPACT_ATOMS: atom_id res chain seq x y z
N MET A 1 -2.05 -46.26 10.20
CA MET A 1 -2.28 -45.39 11.38
C MET A 1 -1.21 -44.29 11.38
N TRP A 2 -1.45 -43.17 10.69
CA TRP A 2 -0.49 -42.04 10.62
C TRP A 2 -1.13 -40.81 11.26
N ARG A 3 -0.44 -40.22 12.24
CA ARG A 3 -0.92 -39.11 13.06
C ARG A 3 -0.71 -37.78 12.34
N HIS A 4 -1.80 -37.07 12.05
CA HIS A 4 -1.75 -35.69 11.56
C HIS A 4 -1.34 -34.71 12.68
N ASN A 5 -0.26 -33.97 12.46
CA ASN A 5 0.10 -32.83 13.31
C ASN A 5 -0.44 -31.54 12.67
N LYS A 6 -1.66 -31.14 13.02
CA LYS A 6 -2.30 -29.91 12.51
C LYS A 6 -1.79 -28.70 13.31
N ARG A 7 -0.80 -27.98 12.79
CA ARG A 7 -0.52 -26.60 13.24
C ARG A 7 -1.59 -25.67 12.65
N LYS A 8 -2.45 -25.12 13.51
CA LYS A 8 -3.43 -24.08 13.15
C LYS A 8 -2.69 -22.78 12.83
N PHE A 9 -2.52 -22.46 11.56
CA PHE A 9 -2.12 -21.13 11.14
C PHE A 9 -3.36 -20.23 11.03
N LYS A 10 -3.31 -19.08 11.70
CA LYS A 10 -4.36 -18.05 11.64
C LYS A 10 -4.32 -17.40 10.26
N LYS A 11 -5.43 -17.47 9.52
CA LYS A 11 -5.64 -16.69 8.29
C LYS A 11 -5.63 -15.21 8.64
N ASN A 12 -4.61 -14.48 8.21
CA ASN A 12 -4.61 -13.02 8.30
C ASN A 12 -5.50 -12.48 7.19
N LYS A 13 -6.65 -11.90 7.58
CA LYS A 13 -7.59 -11.25 6.67
C LYS A 13 -7.01 -9.89 6.31
N PHE A 14 -6.36 -9.77 5.15
CA PHE A 14 -5.95 -8.47 4.62
C PHE A 14 -7.21 -7.72 4.17
N LYS A 15 -7.49 -6.59 4.84
CA LYS A 15 -8.51 -5.63 4.41
C LYS A 15 -7.87 -4.71 3.37
N SER A 16 -8.59 -4.44 2.28
CA SER A 16 -8.18 -3.52 1.22
C SER A 16 -7.68 -2.19 1.79
N LEU A 17 -6.44 -1.85 1.47
CA LEU A 17 -5.78 -0.61 1.87
C LEU A 17 -5.99 0.47 0.81
N SER A 18 -7.25 0.87 0.66
CA SER A 18 -7.59 2.18 0.10
C SER A 18 -7.62 3.16 1.27
N CYS A 19 -6.56 3.96 1.43
CA CYS A 19 -6.44 5.07 2.39
C CYS A 19 -6.61 4.74 3.88
N ARG A 20 -5.55 4.26 4.55
CA ARG A 20 -5.40 4.41 6.03
C ARG A 20 -3.93 4.58 6.45
N ALA A 21 -3.41 5.79 6.31
CA ALA A 21 -2.24 6.25 7.04
C ALA A 21 -2.70 7.15 8.20
N THR A 22 -3.26 6.56 9.26
CA THR A 22 -3.49 7.20 10.58
C THR A 22 -3.98 6.17 11.61
N SER A 23 -3.24 5.07 11.85
CA SER A 23 -3.41 4.31 13.11
C SER A 23 -2.25 3.35 13.42
N ILE A 24 -1.05 3.87 13.66
CA ILE A 24 0.03 3.08 14.28
C ILE A 24 0.36 3.55 15.72
N LEU A 25 -0.31 4.58 16.25
CA LEU A 25 -0.11 5.06 17.63
C LEU A 25 -1.33 4.90 18.57
N LYS A 26 -2.14 3.85 18.42
CA LYS A 26 -3.29 3.58 19.32
C LYS A 26 -3.13 2.35 20.22
N ASN A 27 -1.93 1.80 20.36
CA ASN A 27 -1.69 0.58 21.14
C ASN A 27 -0.94 0.80 22.47
N ILE A 28 -1.07 1.98 23.08
CA ILE A 28 -0.68 2.21 24.48
C ILE A 28 -1.72 3.15 25.09
N ARG A 29 -2.66 2.56 25.84
CA ARG A 29 -3.48 3.12 26.95
C ARG A 29 -4.73 2.23 27.14
N SER A 30 -4.50 0.95 27.35
CA SER A 30 -5.45 0.05 28.04
C SER A 30 -4.97 -0.09 29.47
N ILE A 31 -5.14 0.95 30.27
CA ILE A 31 -5.06 0.89 31.74
C ILE A 31 -5.81 2.10 32.28
N GLY A 32 -6.87 1.88 33.07
CA GLY A 32 -7.55 2.93 33.84
C GLY A 32 -9.01 3.18 33.47
N SER A 33 -9.89 2.27 33.90
CA SER A 33 -11.15 2.67 34.55
C SER A 33 -10.80 3.70 35.65
N ILE A 34 -11.63 4.69 35.98
CA ILE A 34 -12.54 4.69 37.15
C ILE A 34 -13.37 6.00 37.06
N ILE A 35 -14.65 5.94 37.47
CA ILE A 35 -15.61 7.01 37.89
C ILE A 35 -15.83 8.23 36.97
N GLY A 36 -17.05 8.67 36.62
CA GLY A 36 -18.30 8.65 37.36
C GLY A 36 -18.79 10.11 37.46
N ALA A 37 -19.89 10.41 36.75
CA ALA A 37 -20.86 11.50 36.93
C ALA A 37 -20.40 12.92 37.37
N ALA A 38 -20.69 13.92 36.53
CA ALA A 38 -21.53 15.08 36.91
C ALA A 38 -21.84 15.94 35.68
N ARG A 39 -23.12 16.14 35.39
CA ARG A 39 -23.59 17.35 34.68
C ARG A 39 -23.72 18.45 35.73
N PRO A 40 -23.32 19.68 35.38
CA PRO A 40 -24.22 20.80 35.64
C PRO A 40 -24.47 21.63 34.40
N THR A 41 -25.59 22.31 34.46
CA THR A 41 -26.27 23.04 33.41
C THR A 41 -25.73 24.47 33.26
N LYS A 42 -26.07 25.06 32.11
CA LYS A 42 -26.31 26.49 31.83
C LYS A 42 -25.22 27.26 31.06
N HIS A 43 -25.77 27.83 29.99
CA HIS A 43 -25.53 29.16 29.42
C HIS A 43 -24.38 29.35 28.42
N CYS A 44 -24.83 29.78 27.24
CA CYS A 44 -24.06 30.22 26.10
C CYS A 44 -23.81 31.73 26.27
N THR A 45 -22.55 32.16 26.28
CA THR A 45 -22.18 33.51 25.86
C THR A 45 -21.02 33.41 24.88
N LYS A 46 -21.18 34.09 23.75
CA LYS A 46 -20.17 34.25 22.70
C LYS A 46 -18.89 34.81 23.30
N GLY A 47 -17.79 34.10 23.06
CA GLY A 47 -16.43 34.61 23.14
C GLY A 47 -15.62 33.77 22.19
N ASP A 48 -15.07 34.39 21.14
CA ASP A 48 -14.14 33.73 20.23
C ASP A 48 -12.91 33.32 21.05
N SER A 49 -12.88 32.08 21.51
CA SER A 49 -11.72 31.50 22.14
C SER A 49 -10.63 31.42 21.09
N ILE A 50 -9.60 32.25 21.21
CA ILE A 50 -8.33 32.01 20.53
C ILE A 50 -7.82 30.69 21.07
N ILE A 51 -8.10 29.59 20.36
CA ILE A 51 -7.58 28.27 20.70
C ILE A 51 -6.07 28.35 20.44
N THR A 52 -5.30 28.61 21.48
CA THR A 52 -3.85 28.47 21.44
C THR A 52 -3.53 26.99 21.29
N LYS A 53 -3.00 26.61 20.12
CA LYS A 53 -2.69 25.21 19.81
C LYS A 53 -1.75 24.64 20.87
N THR A 54 -2.07 23.45 21.37
CA THR A 54 -1.26 22.75 22.36
C THR A 54 0.11 22.36 21.78
N ALA A 55 1.09 22.07 22.63
CA ALA A 55 2.42 21.62 22.18
C ALA A 55 2.34 20.39 21.27
N GLU A 56 1.43 19.46 21.58
CA GLU A 56 1.16 18.27 20.76
C GLU A 56 0.56 18.61 19.39
N GLN A 57 -0.34 19.61 19.32
CA GLN A 57 -0.89 20.09 18.05
C GLN A 57 0.17 20.80 17.20
N LYS A 58 1.09 21.55 17.84
CA LYS A 58 2.23 22.18 17.15
C LYS A 58 3.23 21.14 16.66
N GLU A 59 3.44 20.06 17.40
CA GLU A 59 4.30 18.94 17.01
C GLU A 59 3.71 18.15 15.85
N LEU A 60 2.40 17.86 15.88
CA LEU A 60 1.67 17.27 14.75
C LEU A 60 1.69 18.17 13.51
N GLU A 61 1.57 19.49 13.67
CA GLU A 61 1.72 20.44 12.56
C GLU A 61 3.14 20.50 12.03
N PHE A 62 4.15 20.43 12.90
CA PHE A 62 5.55 20.37 12.50
C PHE A 62 5.87 19.07 11.74
N ILE A 63 5.36 17.94 12.22
CA ILE A 63 5.47 16.64 11.56
C ILE A 63 4.73 16.65 10.23
N ASN A 64 3.50 17.18 10.15
CA ASN A 64 2.77 17.31 8.89
C ASN A 64 3.42 18.32 7.93
N LYS A 65 4.09 19.36 8.43
CA LYS A 65 4.82 20.30 7.58
C LYS A 65 6.13 19.71 7.04
N LYS A 66 6.77 18.82 7.81
CA LYS A 66 8.07 18.21 7.48
C LYS A 66 7.94 16.86 6.75
N PHE A 67 6.88 16.11 7.02
CA PHE A 67 6.60 14.74 6.54
C PHE A 67 5.15 14.56 6.08
N GLY A 68 4.30 15.57 6.20
CA GLY A 68 2.94 15.45 5.68
C GLY A 68 3.01 15.29 4.18
N CYS A 69 2.04 14.56 3.64
CA CYS A 69 1.85 14.51 2.21
C CYS A 69 1.77 15.96 1.73
N PRO A 70 2.62 16.37 0.76
CA PRO A 70 2.37 17.62 0.06
C PRO A 70 0.91 17.62 -0.36
N ASP A 71 0.28 18.79 -0.46
CA ASP A 71 -1.01 18.94 -1.13
C ASP A 71 -0.82 18.51 -2.60
N GLY A 72 -0.80 17.21 -2.78
CA GLY A 72 -0.28 16.48 -3.91
C GLY A 72 -1.50 16.01 -4.63
N THR A 73 -2.06 16.92 -5.41
CA THR A 73 -3.08 16.59 -6.38
C THR A 73 -2.65 15.33 -7.12
N GLN A 74 -3.52 14.33 -7.11
CA GLN A 74 -3.30 13.11 -7.87
C GLN A 74 -3.02 13.51 -9.33
N THR A 75 -1.87 13.09 -9.86
CA THR A 75 -1.38 13.50 -11.18
C THR A 75 -1.64 12.40 -12.20
N HIS A 76 -1.03 11.23 -11.99
CA HIS A 76 -1.23 10.07 -12.85
C HIS A 76 -1.02 8.75 -12.11
N VAL A 77 -1.42 7.69 -12.82
CA VAL A 77 -1.18 6.29 -12.54
C VAL A 77 -0.70 5.63 -13.83
N HIS A 78 -0.17 4.42 -13.74
CA HIS A 78 0.15 3.64 -14.92
C HIS A 78 -0.63 2.33 -14.91
N GLU A 79 -1.13 1.95 -16.07
CA GLU A 79 -1.56 0.57 -16.34
C GLU A 79 -0.33 -0.34 -16.38
N PHE A 80 -0.53 -1.61 -16.11
CA PHE A 80 0.50 -2.63 -16.32
C PHE A 80 -0.13 -3.97 -16.65
N LEU A 81 0.64 -4.77 -17.38
CA LEU A 81 0.40 -6.18 -17.59
C LEU A 81 1.74 -6.91 -17.60
N GLY A 82 1.72 -8.18 -17.25
CA GLY A 82 2.93 -8.98 -17.20
C GLY A 82 2.65 -10.46 -17.10
N SER A 83 3.74 -11.21 -17.06
CA SER A 83 3.72 -12.62 -16.74
C SER A 83 4.89 -12.93 -15.83
N THR A 84 4.71 -13.93 -14.99
CA THR A 84 5.79 -14.43 -14.17
C THR A 84 6.76 -15.25 -15.02
N LYS A 85 7.98 -15.43 -14.52
CA LYS A 85 8.95 -16.39 -15.05
C LYS A 85 8.48 -17.81 -14.69
N LEU A 86 8.96 -18.79 -15.45
CA LEU A 86 8.68 -20.19 -15.15
C LEU A 86 9.24 -20.56 -13.77
N ALA A 87 8.47 -21.29 -12.98
CA ALA A 87 8.90 -21.97 -11.77
C ALA A 87 8.69 -23.48 -11.94
N GLU A 88 9.24 -24.25 -11.00
CA GLU A 88 9.19 -25.72 -11.00
C GLU A 88 9.83 -26.34 -12.26
N GLU A 89 9.81 -27.67 -12.34
CA GLU A 89 10.46 -28.45 -13.39
C GLU A 89 9.55 -29.61 -13.82
N GLY A 90 9.77 -30.15 -15.03
CA GLY A 90 8.96 -31.26 -15.54
C GLY A 90 7.54 -30.84 -15.87
N ASP A 91 6.57 -31.71 -15.54
CA ASP A 91 5.15 -31.50 -15.86
C ASP A 91 4.50 -30.39 -15.02
N ASP A 92 5.07 -30.09 -13.86
CA ASP A 92 4.60 -29.00 -12.97
C ASP A 92 5.18 -27.63 -13.40
N ARG A 93 6.01 -27.56 -14.44
CA ARG A 93 6.65 -26.30 -14.84
C ARG A 93 5.66 -25.33 -15.49
N HIS A 94 5.37 -24.22 -14.82
CA HIS A 94 4.40 -23.24 -15.30
C HIS A 94 4.72 -21.79 -14.96
N ASN A 95 3.88 -20.87 -15.44
CA ASN A 95 3.89 -19.47 -15.07
C ASN A 95 2.47 -18.91 -14.98
N HIS A 96 2.37 -17.66 -14.56
CA HIS A 96 1.10 -16.96 -14.39
C HIS A 96 1.10 -15.61 -15.11
N ARG A 97 -0.09 -15.09 -15.41
CA ARG A 97 -0.32 -13.77 -16.02
C ARG A 97 -0.98 -12.83 -15.03
N PHE A 98 -0.74 -11.53 -15.17
CA PHE A 98 -1.36 -10.52 -14.32
C PHE A 98 -1.50 -9.18 -15.06
N ALA A 99 -2.42 -8.35 -14.58
CA ALA A 99 -2.62 -6.98 -15.04
C ALA A 99 -3.19 -6.10 -13.92
N GLY A 100 -3.14 -4.78 -14.10
CA GLY A 100 -3.71 -3.83 -13.14
C GLY A 100 -3.33 -2.39 -13.43
N VAL A 101 -3.55 -1.54 -12.43
CA VAL A 101 -3.19 -0.12 -12.43
C VAL A 101 -2.46 0.20 -11.13
N THR A 102 -1.39 0.99 -11.21
CA THR A 102 -0.61 1.35 -10.04
C THR A 102 -1.38 2.28 -9.09
N SER A 103 -0.85 2.47 -7.88
CA SER A 103 -1.26 3.53 -6.98
C SER A 103 -1.01 4.91 -7.58
N GLN A 104 -1.50 5.92 -6.88
CA GLN A 104 -1.06 7.30 -7.08
C GLN A 104 0.45 7.44 -6.92
N LYS A 105 0.98 8.47 -7.58
CA LYS A 105 2.37 8.92 -7.48
C LYS A 105 2.83 9.03 -6.02
N ILE A 106 4.00 8.47 -5.72
CA ILE A 106 4.72 8.57 -4.44
C ILE A 106 5.99 9.41 -4.66
N PRO A 107 5.97 10.72 -4.32
CA PRO A 107 7.14 11.59 -4.48
C PRO A 107 8.36 11.09 -3.71
N GLN A 108 9.55 11.26 -4.26
CA GLN A 108 10.81 10.96 -3.58
C GLN A 108 11.51 12.25 -3.16
N SER A 109 12.23 12.22 -2.03
CA SER A 109 12.92 13.40 -1.46
C SER A 109 13.99 13.99 -2.38
N CYS A 110 14.62 13.17 -3.23
CA CYS A 110 15.69 13.58 -4.14
C CYS A 110 15.21 13.79 -5.59
N GLY A 111 13.91 13.97 -5.79
CA GLY A 111 13.30 14.11 -7.13
C GLY A 111 12.85 12.78 -7.74
N GLY A 112 12.02 12.89 -8.77
CA GLY A 112 11.32 11.74 -9.35
C GLY A 112 10.18 11.21 -8.47
N HIS A 113 9.64 10.07 -8.85
CA HIS A 113 8.59 9.39 -8.09
C HIS A 113 8.55 7.90 -8.39
N LYS A 114 7.78 7.18 -7.58
CA LYS A 114 7.49 5.75 -7.69
C LYS A 114 5.99 5.53 -7.57
N HIS A 115 5.55 4.31 -7.78
CA HIS A 115 4.20 3.87 -7.47
C HIS A 115 4.24 2.57 -6.67
N ALA A 116 3.19 2.31 -5.88
CA ALA A 116 2.92 0.99 -5.34
C ALA A 116 1.98 0.25 -6.28
N LEU A 117 2.05 -1.08 -6.31
CA LEU A 117 1.03 -1.89 -6.96
C LEU A 117 0.72 -3.13 -6.12
N LEU A 118 -0.55 -3.54 -6.19
CA LEU A 118 -1.07 -4.75 -5.57
C LEU A 118 -2.01 -5.41 -6.59
N THR A 119 -1.76 -6.65 -6.96
CA THR A 119 -2.62 -7.42 -7.86
C THR A 119 -2.52 -8.91 -7.56
N ASN A 120 -3.40 -9.70 -8.16
CA ASN A 120 -3.33 -11.15 -8.17
C ASN A 120 -2.94 -11.61 -9.58
N THR A 121 -2.32 -12.78 -9.65
CA THR A 121 -2.17 -13.48 -10.90
C THR A 121 -3.48 -14.17 -11.32
N ASP A 122 -3.52 -14.66 -12.55
CA ASP A 122 -4.52 -15.63 -12.97
C ASP A 122 -4.43 -16.93 -12.15
N PHE A 123 -5.51 -17.70 -12.24
CA PHE A 123 -5.62 -19.00 -11.62
C PHE A 123 -5.24 -20.08 -12.64
N PHE A 124 -4.13 -20.76 -12.39
CA PHE A 124 -3.57 -21.82 -13.24
C PHE A 124 -3.06 -22.96 -12.35
N GLU A 125 -3.12 -24.21 -12.82
CA GLU A 125 -2.73 -25.41 -12.05
C GLU A 125 -3.19 -25.39 -10.57
N ASN A 126 -4.45 -25.04 -10.36
CA ASN A 126 -5.12 -25.02 -9.05
C ASN A 126 -4.63 -23.97 -8.03
N HIS A 127 -3.82 -22.99 -8.42
CA HIS A 127 -3.41 -21.91 -7.53
C HIS A 127 -3.26 -20.56 -8.24
N HIS A 128 -3.01 -19.52 -7.45
CA HIS A 128 -2.70 -18.17 -7.93
C HIS A 128 -1.82 -17.49 -6.87
N HIS A 129 -1.08 -16.47 -7.28
CA HIS A 129 -0.28 -15.71 -6.34
C HIS A 129 -0.72 -14.26 -6.27
N GLU A 130 -0.35 -13.60 -5.18
CA GLU A 130 -0.47 -12.16 -5.02
C GLU A 130 0.88 -11.49 -5.32
N ILE A 131 0.82 -10.26 -5.83
CA ILE A 131 1.98 -9.42 -6.14
C ILE A 131 1.81 -8.10 -5.41
N GLY A 132 2.77 -7.73 -4.57
CA GLY A 132 2.85 -6.43 -3.91
C GLY A 132 4.26 -5.84 -4.01
N VAL A 133 4.42 -4.74 -4.76
CA VAL A 133 5.75 -4.17 -5.05
C VAL A 133 5.69 -2.65 -5.23
N ILE A 134 6.83 -1.98 -4.98
CA ILE A 134 7.05 -0.57 -5.31
C ILE A 134 7.88 -0.50 -6.59
N THR A 135 7.45 0.30 -7.55
CA THR A 135 8.15 0.45 -8.82
C THR A 135 9.53 1.12 -8.66
N GLY A 136 10.37 0.96 -9.68
CA GLY A 136 11.58 1.76 -9.86
C GLY A 136 11.26 3.24 -10.09
N LEU A 137 12.31 4.07 -10.17
CA LEU A 137 12.16 5.48 -10.57
C LEU A 137 11.63 5.58 -12.01
N ALA A 138 11.02 6.72 -12.32
CA ALA A 138 10.55 7.03 -13.68
C ALA A 138 11.71 6.95 -14.69
N ILE A 139 11.48 6.19 -15.77
CA ILE A 139 12.39 6.03 -16.90
C ILE A 139 11.80 6.84 -18.07
N PRO A 140 12.44 7.94 -18.49
CA PRO A 140 11.92 8.79 -19.54
C PRO A 140 11.90 8.05 -20.88
N VAL A 141 10.81 8.21 -21.62
CA VAL A 141 10.64 7.65 -22.99
C VAL A 141 10.47 8.73 -24.05
N GLY A 142 10.70 10.00 -23.70
CA GLY A 142 10.61 11.16 -24.59
C GLY A 142 9.29 11.93 -24.44
N ASN A 143 9.24 13.16 -24.99
CA ASN A 143 8.06 14.03 -24.99
C ASN A 143 7.41 14.24 -23.62
N GLY A 144 8.22 14.26 -22.54
CA GLY A 144 7.72 14.42 -21.17
C GLY A 144 7.04 13.18 -20.58
N LYS A 145 7.08 12.03 -21.26
CA LYS A 145 6.48 10.77 -20.81
C LYS A 145 7.52 9.85 -20.17
N HIS A 146 7.05 8.95 -19.30
CA HIS A 146 7.88 7.91 -18.70
C HIS A 146 7.12 6.61 -18.50
N VAL A 147 7.89 5.58 -18.17
CA VAL A 147 7.42 4.29 -17.63
C VAL A 147 8.17 3.99 -16.34
N HIS A 148 7.76 2.96 -15.61
CA HIS A 148 8.52 2.44 -14.49
C HIS A 148 8.89 0.98 -14.72
N PHE A 149 10.14 0.62 -14.41
CA PHE A 149 10.55 -0.78 -14.33
C PHE A 149 10.13 -1.39 -12.99
N VAL A 150 9.78 -2.67 -13.02
CA VAL A 150 9.35 -3.44 -11.85
C VAL A 150 9.96 -4.83 -11.91
N ASP A 151 10.57 -5.26 -10.81
CA ASP A 151 11.06 -6.60 -10.58
C ASP A 151 10.67 -7.08 -9.17
N GLY A 152 10.50 -8.39 -9.02
CA GLY A 152 10.11 -8.96 -7.74
C GLY A 152 9.78 -10.43 -7.79
N ASN A 153 9.13 -10.89 -6.73
CA ASN A 153 8.58 -12.24 -6.61
C ASN A 153 7.12 -12.17 -6.13
N THR A 154 6.37 -13.21 -6.48
CA THR A 154 5.01 -13.41 -5.99
C THR A 154 5.00 -13.93 -4.55
N THR A 155 3.83 -13.95 -3.91
CA THR A 155 3.64 -14.67 -2.63
C THR A 155 3.90 -16.17 -2.81
N LEU A 156 4.27 -16.86 -1.73
CA LEU A 156 4.33 -18.33 -1.71
C LEU A 156 2.91 -18.91 -1.71
N ASP A 157 2.56 -19.69 -2.73
CA ASP A 157 1.36 -20.53 -2.77
C ASP A 157 1.72 -21.88 -3.41
N ASP A 158 1.03 -22.94 -3.04
CA ASP A 158 1.32 -24.33 -3.47
C ASP A 158 2.81 -24.77 -3.33
N GLY A 159 3.53 -24.18 -2.37
CA GLY A 159 4.92 -24.55 -2.09
C GLY A 159 5.98 -23.87 -2.95
N HIS A 160 5.61 -23.01 -3.91
CA HIS A 160 6.57 -22.24 -4.70
C HIS A 160 6.15 -20.77 -4.90
N PHE A 161 7.02 -20.00 -5.55
CA PHE A 161 6.79 -18.61 -5.93
C PHE A 161 7.39 -18.39 -7.31
N HIS A 162 6.97 -17.33 -8.00
CA HIS A 162 7.58 -16.95 -9.26
C HIS A 162 8.29 -15.61 -9.16
N LEU A 163 9.40 -15.49 -9.88
CA LEU A 163 10.01 -14.20 -10.20
C LEU A 163 9.21 -13.51 -11.31
N PHE A 164 9.25 -12.19 -11.37
CA PHE A 164 8.71 -11.43 -12.50
C PHE A 164 9.54 -10.18 -12.77
N GLN A 165 9.49 -9.71 -14.03
CA GLN A 165 10.06 -8.44 -14.46
C GLN A 165 9.16 -7.86 -15.55
N PHE A 166 8.79 -6.59 -15.43
CA PHE A 166 7.97 -5.90 -16.42
C PHE A 166 8.17 -4.39 -16.34
N THR A 167 7.61 -3.66 -17.29
CA THR A 167 7.47 -2.21 -17.23
C THR A 167 6.00 -1.83 -17.18
N THR A 168 5.68 -0.75 -16.49
CA THR A 168 4.36 -0.14 -16.64
C THR A 168 4.14 0.34 -18.08
N LEU A 169 2.89 0.53 -18.47
CA LEU A 169 2.55 1.23 -19.70
C LEU A 169 2.85 2.72 -19.58
N ILE A 170 2.93 3.39 -20.73
CA ILE A 170 3.28 4.80 -20.84
C ILE A 170 2.24 5.70 -20.15
N GLU A 171 2.71 6.76 -19.49
CA GLU A 171 1.81 7.83 -19.03
C GLU A 171 1.10 8.50 -20.22
N SER A 172 -0.19 8.78 -20.08
CA SER A 172 -0.98 9.60 -21.03
C SER A 172 -0.73 9.23 -22.50
N PRO A 173 -1.16 8.02 -22.95
CA PRO A 173 -0.81 7.52 -24.27
C PRO A 173 -1.31 8.39 -25.43
N LEU A 174 -2.34 9.21 -25.22
CA LEU A 174 -3.00 9.99 -26.27
C LEU A 174 -2.37 11.38 -26.53
N THR A 175 -1.60 11.92 -25.60
CA THR A 175 -1.09 13.30 -25.64
C THR A 175 0.37 13.31 -25.24
#